data_AF-A0A8T6N7F6-F1
#
_entry.id   AF-A0A8T6N7F6-F1
#
_cell.length_a   1.000
_cell.length_b   1.000
_cell.length_c   1.000
_cell.angle_alpha   90.00
_cell.angle_beta   90.00
_cell.angle_gamma   90.00
#
_symmetry.space_group_name_H-M   'P 1'
#
loop_
_entity.id
_entity.type
_entity.pdbx_description
1 polymer ?
#
loop_
_entity_poly.entity_id
_entity_poly.type
_entity_poly.pdbx_seq_one_letter_code
_entity_poly.pdbx_strand_id
1 'polypeptide(L)'
;MTDPRKDDGFSEELKKLGRYDLIDKVGSVDRPPRHYDVGIEPVKYITSHGLGFLEGNIIKYITRYKMKGNPVEDLHKARVYVDLLLKQYEV
;
A
#
# COMPACT_ATOMS: atom_id res chain seq x y z
N MET A 1 13.17 -26.42 -9.73
CA MET A 1 13.01 -25.94 -8.35
C MET A 1 12.16 -24.68 -8.41
N THR A 2 10.85 -24.78 -8.17
CA THR A 2 9.96 -23.60 -8.17
C THR A 2 10.23 -22.79 -6.91
N ASP A 3 10.54 -21.49 -7.08
CA ASP A 3 10.77 -20.56 -5.97
C ASP A 3 9.54 -20.59 -5.03
N PRO A 4 9.70 -20.92 -3.73
CA PRO A 4 8.62 -21.08 -2.75
C PRO A 4 7.93 -19.76 -2.35
N ARG A 5 8.00 -18.76 -3.23
CA ARG A 5 7.43 -17.40 -3.09
C ARG A 5 6.55 -17.02 -4.29
N LYS A 6 6.29 -17.94 -5.21
CA LYS A 6 5.42 -17.73 -6.38
C LYS A 6 3.93 -17.99 -6.10
N ASP A 7 3.60 -18.28 -4.86
CA ASP A 7 2.29 -18.61 -4.33
C ASP A 7 1.77 -17.50 -3.40
N ASP A 8 2.08 -16.24 -3.72
CA ASP A 8 1.32 -15.15 -3.10
C ASP A 8 -0.15 -15.27 -3.56
N GLY A 9 -1.08 -15.21 -2.60
CA GLY A 9 -2.51 -15.41 -2.88
C GLY A 9 -3.07 -14.43 -3.93
N PHE A 10 -2.34 -13.33 -4.20
CA PHE A 10 -2.65 -12.34 -5.21
C PHE A 10 -2.44 -12.87 -6.64
N SER A 11 -1.36 -13.58 -6.92
CA SER A 11 -1.15 -14.22 -8.23
C SER A 11 -2.22 -15.27 -8.52
N GLU A 12 -2.64 -16.03 -7.51
CA GLU A 12 -3.73 -17.00 -7.63
C GLU A 12 -5.10 -16.35 -7.85
N GLU A 13 -5.35 -15.19 -7.25
CA GLU A 13 -6.56 -14.40 -7.49
C GLU A 13 -6.60 -13.83 -8.92
N LEU A 14 -5.48 -13.34 -9.43
CA LEU A 14 -5.37 -12.87 -10.81
C LEU A 14 -5.61 -14.01 -11.83
N LYS A 15 -5.14 -15.23 -11.54
CA LYS A 15 -5.44 -16.42 -12.34
C LYS A 15 -6.94 -16.74 -12.34
N LYS A 16 -7.59 -16.71 -11.17
CA LYS A 16 -9.05 -16.92 -11.04
C LYS A 16 -9.86 -15.89 -11.82
N LEU A 17 -9.38 -14.65 -11.89
CA LEU A 17 -10.00 -13.56 -12.64
C LEU A 17 -9.65 -13.59 -14.14
N GLY A 18 -8.88 -14.57 -14.62
CA GLY A 18 -8.48 -14.68 -16.02
C GLY A 18 -7.49 -13.61 -16.49
N ARG A 19 -6.87 -12.87 -15.56
CA ARG A 19 -5.96 -11.76 -15.82
C ARG A 19 -4.50 -12.21 -15.91
N TYR A 20 -4.27 -13.23 -16.73
CA TYR A 20 -2.93 -13.79 -16.94
C TYR A 20 -1.95 -12.76 -17.51
N ASP A 21 -2.46 -11.81 -18.31
CA ASP A 21 -1.70 -10.69 -18.89
C ASP A 21 -1.06 -9.77 -17.83
N LEU A 22 -1.61 -9.77 -16.62
CA LEU A 22 -1.11 -8.98 -15.50
C LEU A 22 -0.13 -9.76 -14.63
N ILE A 23 -0.11 -11.09 -14.69
CA ILE A 23 0.76 -11.91 -13.82
C ILE A 23 2.23 -11.59 -14.09
N ASP A 24 2.63 -11.45 -15.35
CA ASP A 24 4.02 -11.10 -15.69
C ASP A 24 4.33 -9.62 -15.47
N LYS A 25 3.32 -8.74 -15.55
CA LYS A 25 3.47 -7.29 -15.25
C LYS A 25 3.57 -7.02 -13.75
N VAL A 26 2.88 -7.82 -12.95
CA VAL A 26 3.01 -7.87 -11.48
C VAL A 26 4.26 -8.69 -11.10
N GLY A 27 4.68 -9.62 -11.97
CA GLY A 27 5.83 -10.51 -11.81
C GLY A 27 7.19 -9.94 -12.24
N SER A 28 7.23 -8.75 -12.86
CA SER A 28 8.42 -7.93 -13.02
C SER A 28 8.41 -6.74 -12.05
N VAL A 29 7.86 -6.94 -10.85
CA VAL A 29 8.15 -6.05 -9.72
C VAL A 29 9.58 -6.36 -9.32
N ASP A 30 10.54 -5.58 -9.85
CA ASP A 30 11.69 -5.21 -9.03
C ASP A 30 11.11 -4.90 -7.66
N ARG A 31 11.37 -5.80 -6.70
CA ARG A 31 10.76 -5.86 -5.38
C ARG A 31 10.53 -4.44 -4.89
N PRO A 32 9.37 -4.11 -4.28
CA PRO A 32 9.23 -2.80 -3.69
C PRO A 32 10.47 -2.65 -2.76
N PRO A 33 11.26 -1.56 -2.89
CA PRO A 33 12.62 -1.50 -2.33
C PRO A 33 12.58 -1.99 -0.87
N ARG A 34 13.62 -2.70 -0.38
CA ARG A 34 13.75 -3.41 0.94
C ARG A 34 13.25 -2.70 2.21
N HIS A 35 12.65 -1.56 2.06
CA HIS A 35 11.82 -0.82 2.98
C HIS A 35 10.49 -1.54 3.32
N TYR A 36 9.91 -2.41 2.48
CA TYR A 36 8.60 -3.02 2.80
C TYR A 36 8.63 -4.29 3.69
N ASP A 37 9.81 -4.71 4.16
CA ASP A 37 9.98 -5.89 5.04
C ASP A 37 9.69 -5.63 6.53
N VAL A 38 9.06 -4.50 6.86
CA VAL A 38 8.69 -4.14 8.25
C VAL A 38 7.18 -4.12 8.44
N GLY A 39 6.67 -5.16 9.09
CA GLY A 39 5.29 -5.23 9.58
C GLY A 39 4.25 -5.50 8.48
N ILE A 40 3.06 -4.94 8.65
CA ILE A 40 1.93 -5.14 7.73
C ILE A 40 2.06 -4.14 6.58
N GLU A 41 1.98 -4.63 5.34
CA GLU A 41 1.95 -3.75 4.17
C GLU A 41 0.77 -2.78 4.25
N PRO A 42 0.97 -1.46 3.99
CA PRO A 42 -0.09 -0.46 4.12
C PRO A 42 -1.36 -0.83 3.34
N VAL A 43 -1.21 -1.37 2.13
CA VAL A 43 -2.35 -1.80 1.30
C VAL A 43 -3.19 -2.86 2.01
N LYS A 44 -2.54 -3.88 2.61
CA LYS A 44 -3.22 -4.93 3.35
C LYS A 44 -3.96 -4.38 4.58
N TYR A 45 -3.33 -3.47 5.32
CA TYR A 45 -3.96 -2.82 6.48
C TYR A 45 -5.19 -1.98 6.09
N ILE A 46 -5.08 -1.21 5.01
CA ILE A 46 -6.15 -0.35 4.49
C ILE A 46 -7.34 -1.20 4.06
N THR A 47 -7.09 -2.25 3.28
CA THR A 47 -8.15 -3.16 2.80
C THR A 47 -8.78 -3.94 3.95
N SER A 48 -8.01 -4.43 4.92
CA SER A 48 -8.55 -5.21 6.05
C SER A 48 -9.46 -4.40 6.97
N HIS A 49 -9.27 -3.08 7.04
CA HIS A 49 -10.07 -2.17 7.87
C HIS A 49 -11.12 -1.39 7.07
N GLY A 50 -11.29 -1.68 5.76
CA GLY A 50 -12.25 -0.98 4.91
C GLY A 50 -11.99 0.53 4.78
N LEU A 51 -10.72 0.95 4.90
CA LEU A 51 -10.35 2.36 4.88
C LEU A 51 -10.50 2.96 3.47
N GLY A 52 -11.04 4.17 3.42
CA GLY A 52 -11.24 4.92 2.20
C GLY A 52 -9.94 5.54 1.65
N PHE A 53 -10.11 6.37 0.61
CA PHE A 53 -8.98 7.01 -0.07
C PHE A 53 -8.19 7.96 0.85
N LEU A 54 -8.87 8.74 1.70
CA LEU A 54 -8.21 9.72 2.56
C LEU A 54 -7.42 9.01 3.67
N GLU A 55 -8.07 8.09 4.37
CA GLU A 55 -7.49 7.26 5.43
C GLU A 55 -6.32 6.43 4.91
N GLY A 56 -6.46 5.85 3.71
CA GLY A 56 -5.39 5.09 3.08
C GLY A 56 -4.14 5.94 2.79
N ASN A 57 -4.33 7.19 2.36
CA ASN A 57 -3.20 8.12 2.18
C ASN A 57 -2.56 8.51 3.51
N ILE A 58 -3.36 8.74 4.57
CA ILE A 58 -2.85 9.02 5.92
C ILE A 58 -1.95 7.88 6.38
N ILE A 59 -2.45 6.63 6.35
CA ILE A 59 -1.67 5.44 6.74
C ILE A 59 -0.39 5.34 5.91
N LYS A 60 -0.48 5.46 4.58
CA LYS A 60 0.66 5.40 3.67
C LYS A 60 1.78 6.39 4.06
N TYR A 61 1.46 7.64 4.38
CA TYR A 61 2.47 8.65 4.71
C TYR A 61 2.99 8.49 6.15
N ILE A 62 2.13 8.15 7.11
CA ILE A 62 2.52 7.90 8.51
C ILE A 62 3.38 6.64 8.64
N THR A 63 3.21 5.62 7.80
CA THR A 63 4.10 4.46 7.82
C THR A 63 5.44 4.73 7.12
N ARG A 64 5.47 5.62 6.11
CA ARG A 64 6.65 5.84 5.26
C ARG A 64 7.61 6.94 5.73
N TYR A 65 7.17 7.90 6.54
CA TYR A 65 7.99 9.10 6.84
C TYR A 65 9.34 8.80 7.48
N LYS A 66 9.45 7.72 8.29
CA LYS A 66 10.72 7.31 8.92
C LYS A 66 11.68 6.61 7.95
N MET A 67 11.19 6.24 6.77
CA MET A 67 11.90 5.39 5.81
C MET A 67 12.52 6.20 4.67
N LYS A 68 11.97 7.40 4.42
CA LYS A 68 12.47 8.34 3.40
C LYS A 68 13.32 9.43 4.05
N GLY A 69 14.23 10.01 3.26
CA GLY A 69 15.10 11.12 3.68
C GLY A 69 14.37 12.44 3.99
N ASN A 70 13.07 12.55 3.68
CA ASN A 70 12.27 13.78 3.85
C ASN A 70 11.04 13.53 4.78
N PRO A 71 11.24 13.28 6.08
CA PRO A 71 10.15 12.95 7.00
C PRO A 71 9.08 14.04 7.10
N VAL A 72 9.49 15.31 7.05
CA VAL A 72 8.61 16.48 7.21
C VAL A 72 7.61 16.57 6.05
N GLU A 73 8.03 16.26 4.83
CA GLU A 73 7.16 16.31 3.64
C GLU A 73 6.04 15.27 3.72
N ASP A 74 6.34 14.04 4.12
CA ASP A 74 5.34 12.98 4.30
C ASP A 74 4.38 13.33 5.45
N LEU A 75 4.87 13.92 6.55
CA LEU A 75 4.02 14.39 7.65
C LEU A 75 3.07 15.53 7.20
N HIS A 76 3.54 16.48 6.39
CA HIS A 76 2.67 17.50 5.80
C HIS A 76 1.60 16.89 4.90
N LYS A 77 1.98 15.90 4.07
CA LYS A 77 1.00 15.18 3.24
C LYS A 77 -0.04 14.47 4.10
N ALA A 78 0.37 13.75 5.14
CA ALA A 78 -0.56 13.12 6.08
C ALA A 78 -1.53 14.14 6.69
N ARG A 79 -1.03 15.30 7.15
CA ARG A 79 -1.84 16.38 7.69
C ARG A 79 -2.89 16.89 6.70
N VAL A 80 -2.53 17.12 5.44
CA VAL A 80 -3.48 17.56 4.41
C VAL A 80 -4.64 16.57 4.27
N TYR A 81 -4.37 15.26 4.29
CA TYR A 81 -5.45 14.26 4.21
C TYR A 81 -6.29 14.20 5.48
N VAL A 82 -5.71 14.44 6.66
CA VAL A 82 -6.47 14.59 7.92
C VAL A 82 -7.39 15.81 7.84
N ASP A 83 -6.88 16.96 7.38
CA ASP A 83 -7.68 18.19 7.25
C ASP A 83 -8.83 18.01 6.25
N LEU A 84 -8.59 17.32 5.13
CA LEU A 84 -9.64 16.97 4.16
C LEU A 84 -10.68 16.02 4.75
N LEU A 85 -10.27 15.06 5.57
CA LEU A 85 -11.16 14.13 6.24
C LEU A 85 -12.01 14.88 7.28
N LEU A 86 -11.40 15.73 8.10
CA LEU A 86 -12.11 16.58 9.09
C LEU A 86 -13.18 17.43 8.43
N LYS A 87 -12.88 18.05 7.28
CA LYS A 87 -13.86 18.84 6.50
C LYS A 87 -15.10 18.06 6.08
N GLN A 88 -15.05 16.72 6.00
CA GLN A 88 -16.24 15.91 5.71
C GLN A 88 -17.16 15.74 6.92
N TYR A 89 -16.64 15.92 8.13
CA TYR A 89 -17.38 15.77 9.40
C TYR A 89 -17.72 17.11 10.06
N GLU A 90 -16.94 18.14 9.79
CA GLU A 90 -17.25 19.53 10.16
C GLU A 90 -18.29 20.07 9.18
N VAL A 91 -19.55 20.05 9.61
CA VAL A 91 -20.71 20.63 8.91
C VAL A 91 -20.65 22.15 8.93
#